data_AF-A0A4Q3E343-F1
#
_entry.id   AF-A0A4Q3E343-F1
#
_cell.length_a   1.000
_cell.length_b   1.000
_cell.length_c   1.000
_cell.angle_alpha   90.00
_cell.angle_beta   90.00
_cell.angle_gamma   90.00
#
_symmetry.space_group_name_H-M   'P 1'
#
loop_
_entity.id
_entity.type
_entity.pdbx_description
1 polymer ?
#
loop_
_entity_poly.entity_id
_entity_poly.type
_entity_poly.pdbx_seq_one_letter_code
_entity_poly.pdbx_strand_id
1 'polypeptide(L)' 'MTNTAAEYEAVINVCKGLFIKKTRDYGTAWRILRIESITDQIFIKAQRIRTLEEKKVSKVGDDITGEYI' A
#
# COMPACT_ATOMS: atom_id res chain seq x y z
N MET A 1 -1.81 -3.06 -27.56
CA MET A 1 -0.42 -2.77 -27.17
C MET A 1 -0.49 -2.13 -25.80
N THR A 2 0.10 -2.74 -24.78
CA THR A 2 0.19 -2.18 -23.43
C THR A 2 1.00 -0.88 -23.48
N ASN A 3 0.44 0.22 -22.97
CA ASN A 3 1.15 1.49 -22.85
C ASN A 3 1.66 1.59 -21.42
N THR A 4 2.75 0.88 -21.14
CA THR A 4 3.35 0.78 -19.80
C THR A 4 3.64 2.14 -19.18
N ALA A 5 3.98 3.16 -19.99
CA ALA A 5 4.17 4.51 -19.50
C ALA A 5 2.88 5.13 -18.97
N ALA A 6 1.76 4.96 -19.69
CA ALA A 6 0.46 5.45 -19.24
C ALA A 6 -0.05 4.70 -18.00
N GLU A 7 0.16 3.38 -17.92
CA GLU A 7 -0.19 2.55 -16.76
C GLU A 7 0.60 2.97 -15.52
N TYR A 8 1.91 3.21 -15.68
CA TYR A 8 2.79 3.68 -14.62
C TYR A 8 2.38 5.06 -14.11
N GLU A 9 2.10 6.01 -15.01
CA GLU A 9 1.59 7.34 -14.65
C GLU A 9 0.28 7.26 -13.88
N ALA A 10 -0.65 6.38 -14.28
CA ALA A 10 -1.90 6.18 -13.56
C ALA A 10 -1.65 5.74 -12.11
N VAL A 11 -0.78 4.75 -11.89
CA VAL A 11 -0.42 4.26 -10.54
C VAL A 11 0.25 5.35 -9.71
N ILE A 12 1.23 6.08 -10.29
CA ILE A 12 1.89 7.19 -9.60
C ILE A 12 0.88 8.24 -9.12
N ASN A 13 -0.08 8.60 -9.97
CA ASN A 13 -1.07 9.62 -9.63
C ASN A 13 -1.99 9.17 -8.49
N VAL A 14 -2.38 7.89 -8.47
CA VAL A 14 -3.13 7.29 -7.37
C VAL A 14 -2.32 7.35 -6.07
N CYS A 15 -1.07 6.88 -6.07
CA CYS A 15 -0.20 6.89 -4.89
C CYS A 15 0.02 8.31 -4.38
N LYS A 16 0.40 9.26 -5.24
CA LYS A 16 0.59 10.67 -4.86
C LYS A 16 -0.67 11.26 -4.23
N GLY A 17 -1.83 11.05 -4.86
CA GLY A 17 -3.10 11.54 -4.34
C GLY A 17 -3.43 10.99 -2.95
N LEU A 18 -3.16 9.69 -2.71
CA LEU A 18 -3.35 9.08 -1.40
C LEU A 18 -2.38 9.65 -0.36
N PHE A 19 -1.10 9.77 -0.69
CA PHE A 19 -0.07 10.30 0.22
C PHE A 19 -0.36 11.75 0.62
N ILE A 20 -0.84 12.59 -0.31
CA ILE A 20 -1.25 13.97 0.02
C ILE A 20 -2.41 13.97 1.02
N LYS A 21 -3.45 13.16 0.78
CA LYS A 21 -4.59 13.03 1.70
C LYS A 21 -4.15 12.54 3.09
N LYS A 22 -3.36 11.47 3.14
CA LYS A 22 -2.81 10.94 4.41
C LYS A 22 -1.94 11.97 5.14
N THR A 23 -1.12 12.73 4.42
CA THR A 23 -0.27 13.77 5.01
C THR A 23 -1.10 14.90 5.60
N ARG A 24 -2.22 15.27 4.96
CA ARG A 24 -3.17 16.24 5.52
C ARG A 24 -3.86 15.71 6.78
N ASP A 25 -4.28 14.44 6.75
CA ASP A 25 -5.11 13.87 7.83
C ASP A 25 -4.25 13.44 9.05
N TYR A 26 -3.01 13.00 8.84
CA TYR A 26 -2.13 12.45 9.88
C TYR A 26 -0.79 13.19 10.05
N GLY A 27 -0.52 14.21 9.25
CA GLY A 27 0.81 14.85 9.20
C GLY A 27 1.90 13.88 8.72
N THR A 28 3.15 14.17 9.06
CA THR A 28 4.29 13.26 8.82
C THR A 28 4.47 12.27 9.97
N ALA A 29 3.40 11.56 10.37
CA ALA A 29 3.40 10.66 11.53
C ALA A 29 4.50 9.58 11.47
N TRP A 30 4.89 9.15 10.28
CA TRP A 30 5.98 8.17 10.12
C TRP A 30 7.33 8.66 10.66
N ARG A 31 7.56 9.98 10.78
CA ARG A 31 8.81 10.54 11.31
C ARG A 31 8.97 10.35 12.81
N ILE A 32 7.88 10.17 13.55
CA ILE A 32 7.91 9.94 15.00
C ILE A 32 7.95 8.44 15.34
N LEU A 33 7.84 7.57 14.34
CA LEU A 33 7.93 6.13 14.54
C LEU A 33 9.39 5.70 14.75
N ARG A 34 9.57 4.70 15.60
CA ARG A 34 10.85 3.98 15.69
C ARG A 34 11.08 3.16 14.42
N ILE A 35 12.35 2.96 14.06
CA ILE A 35 12.74 2.24 12.83
C ILE A 35 12.19 0.81 12.83
N GLU A 36 12.19 0.15 13.99
CA GLU A 36 11.64 -1.19 14.18
C GLU A 36 10.13 -1.20 13.88
N SER A 37 9.40 -0.19 14.34
CA SER A 37 7.95 -0.08 14.08
C SER A 37 7.63 0.15 12.61
N ILE A 38 8.50 0.85 11.86
CA ILE A 38 8.35 1.00 10.41
C ILE A 38 8.63 -0.33 9.72
N THR A 39 9.68 -1.03 10.14
CA THR A 39 10.06 -2.35 9.63
C THR A 39 8.93 -3.36 9.83
N ASP A 40 8.37 -3.41 11.04
CA ASP A 40 7.26 -4.29 11.37
C ASP A 40 6.03 -4.01 10.49
N GLN A 41 5.68 -2.75 10.27
CA GLN A 41 4.56 -2.37 9.40
C GLN A 41 4.77 -2.83 7.95
N ILE A 42 5.99 -2.69 7.42
CA ILE A 42 6.33 -3.19 6.08
C ILE A 42 6.19 -4.71 6.02
N PHE A 43 6.69 -5.41 7.05
CA PHE A 43 6.66 -6.86 7.11
C PHE A 43 5.24 -7.41 7.21
N ILE A 44 4.40 -6.81 8.06
CA ILE A 44 2.98 -7.18 8.20
C ILE A 44 2.26 -7.06 6.86
N LYS A 45 2.47 -5.96 6.12
CA LYS A 45 1.83 -5.75 4.81
C LYS A 45 2.33 -6.77 3.77
N ALA A 46 3.64 -7.02 3.71
CA ALA A 46 4.22 -8.00 2.80
C ALA A 46 3.72 -9.44 3.09
N GLN A 47 3.66 -9.84 4.35
CA GLN A 47 3.11 -11.14 4.74
C GLN A 47 1.63 -11.26 4.40
N ARG A 48 0.86 -10.18 4.54
CA ARG A 48 -0.56 -10.16 4.18
C ARG A 48 -0.77 -10.35 2.68
N ILE A 49 -0.03 -9.61 1.83
CA ILE A 49 -0.05 -9.80 0.36
C ILE A 49 0.21 -11.26 0.02
N ARG A 50 1.33 -11.81 0.52
CA ARG A 50 1.70 -13.21 0.29
C ARG A 50 0.59 -14.19 0.71
N THR A 51 0.01 -13.97 1.89
CA THR A 51 -1.05 -14.83 2.41
C THR A 51 -2.30 -14.80 1.54
N LEU A 52 -2.70 -13.63 1.05
CA LEU A 52 -3.86 -13.47 0.17
C LEU A 52 -3.62 -14.13 -1.19
N GLU A 53 -2.42 -13.97 -1.75
CA GLU A 53 -2.01 -14.60 -3.02
C GLU A 53 -1.92 -16.13 -2.93
N GLU A 54 -1.36 -16.66 -1.83
CA GLU A 54 -1.23 -18.11 -1.61
C GLU A 54 -2.60 -18.76 -1.34
N LYS A 55 -3.41 -18.17 -0.45
CA LYS A 55 -4.68 -18.77 -0.03
C LYS A 55 -5.81 -18.54 -1.02
N LYS A 56 -5.75 -17.49 -1.84
CA LYS A 56 -6.79 -17.07 -2.80
C LYS A 56 -8.20 -16.91 -2.21
N VAL A 57 -8.29 -16.88 -0.88
CA VAL A 57 -9.55 -16.83 -0.13
C VAL A 57 -9.41 -15.75 0.93
N SER A 58 -10.17 -14.66 0.74
CA SER A 58 -10.35 -13.60 1.74
C SER A 58 -11.68 -13.84 2.46
N LYS A 59 -11.62 -14.09 3.77
CA LYS A 59 -12.84 -14.27 4.59
C LYS A 59 -13.56 -12.95 4.90
N VAL A 60 -12.87 -11.83 4.72
CA VAL A 60 -13.37 -10.48 5.04
C VAL A 60 -13.93 -9.78 3.79
N GLY A 61 -13.64 -10.31 2.59
CA GLY A 61 -14.10 -9.72 1.32
C GLY A 61 -13.31 -8.48 0.89
N ASP A 62 -12.27 -8.10 1.62
CA ASP A 62 -11.37 -7.01 1.23
C ASP A 62 -10.64 -7.36 -0.07
N ASP A 63 -10.56 -6.38 -0.97
CA ASP A 63 -9.79 -6.45 -2.19
C ASP A 63 -8.29 -6.31 -1.92
N ILE A 64 -7.47 -7.09 -2.63
CA ILE A 64 -6.02 -7.08 -2.49
C ILE A 64 -5.38 -5.80 -3.04
N THR A 65 -6.07 -5.07 -3.94
CA THR A 65 -5.54 -3.84 -4.54
C THR A 65 -5.11 -2.80 -3.50
N GLY A 66 -5.84 -2.72 -2.38
CA GLY A 66 -5.48 -1.83 -1.26
C GLY A 66 -4.16 -2.21 -0.56
N GLU A 67 -3.72 -3.45 -0.69
CA GLU A 67 -2.44 -3.91 -0.14
C GLU A 67 -1.24 -3.47 -0.99
N TYR A 68 -1.45 -3.06 -2.25
CA TYR A 68 -0.37 -2.59 -3.12
C TYR A 68 -0.12 -1.08 -3.06
N ILE A 69 -0.97 -0.32 -2.37
CA ILE A 69 -0.92 1.16 -2.27
C ILE A 69 -0.58 1.62 -0.86
#